data_AF-A0A7J8PFH2-F1
#
_entry.id   AF-A0A7J8PFH2-F1
#
_cell.length_a   1.000
_cell.length_b   1.000
_cell.length_c   1.000
_cell.angle_alpha   90.00
_cell.angle_beta   90.00
_cell.angle_gamma   90.00
#
_symmetry.space_group_name_H-M   'P 1'
#
loop_
_entity.id
_entity.type
_entity.pdbx_description
1 polymer ?
#
loop_
_entity_poly.entity_id
_entity_poly.type
_entity_poly.pdbx_seq_one_letter_code
_entity_poly.pdbx_strand_id
1 'polypeptide(L)'
;MSHGDVKSTRDTIKSENQQRLSLGRLKADEFGRAVSKIAVAQICESVGFQGFKESALEALTDILVCYLCDLGRNASFHANLAGRTECNLFDITRALEELEASHGFPSASDIGHCLVGSGTVREIIRFVDSEEEIPFAQPVPKFPIVRNRKLIPSFEHMNEKPPGKHIPTWLPAFPDPHTYIHTPMWNERASDPCADKIEQAR
;
A
#
# COMPACT_ATOMS: atom_id res chain seq x y z
N MET A 1 26.89 13.32 -52.34
CA MET A 1 25.45 13.06 -52.12
C MET A 1 25.31 12.62 -50.66
N SER A 2 24.89 13.54 -49.79
CA SER A 2 24.75 13.33 -48.35
C SER A 2 23.27 13.26 -48.02
N HIS A 3 22.80 12.12 -47.53
CA HIS A 3 21.45 11.98 -46.97
C HIS A 3 21.57 12.14 -45.45
N GLY A 4 21.08 13.27 -44.94
CA GLY A 4 20.88 13.51 -43.52
C GLY A 4 19.58 12.85 -43.06
N ASP A 5 19.69 11.93 -42.12
CA ASP A 5 18.58 11.24 -41.48
C ASP A 5 18.07 12.09 -40.30
N VAL A 6 16.92 12.75 -40.49
CA VAL A 6 16.28 13.56 -39.46
C VAL A 6 15.47 12.63 -38.56
N LYS A 7 16.05 12.26 -37.42
CA LYS A 7 15.32 11.54 -36.36
C LYS A 7 14.20 12.41 -35.80
N SER A 8 12.98 11.87 -35.90
CA SER A 8 11.70 12.43 -35.46
C SER A 8 11.71 12.75 -33.95
N THR A 9 11.86 14.04 -33.63
CA THR A 9 11.67 14.61 -32.28
C THR A 9 10.23 14.47 -31.76
N ARG A 10 9.27 14.04 -32.60
CA ARG A 10 7.88 13.80 -32.20
C ARG A 10 7.68 12.49 -31.44
N ASP A 11 8.55 11.51 -31.62
CA ASP A 11 8.39 10.20 -30.99
C ASP A 11 8.96 10.19 -29.56
N THR A 12 10.02 10.95 -29.31
CA THR A 12 10.59 11.14 -27.96
C THR A 12 9.63 11.90 -27.03
N ILE A 13 8.92 12.90 -27.54
CA ILE A 13 7.95 13.67 -26.73
C ILE A 13 6.72 12.82 -26.40
N LYS A 14 6.32 11.91 -27.28
CA LYS A 14 5.21 10.98 -27.01
C LYS A 14 5.56 9.94 -25.94
N SER A 15 6.79 9.42 -25.91
CA SER A 15 7.21 8.46 -24.88
C SER A 15 7.30 9.11 -23.50
N GLU A 16 7.80 10.35 -23.40
CA GLU A 16 7.86 11.09 -22.13
C GLU A 16 6.46 11.49 -21.63
N ASN A 17 5.54 11.86 -22.52
CA ASN A 17 4.17 12.22 -22.11
C ASN A 17 3.33 10.98 -21.75
N GLN A 18 3.58 9.81 -22.36
CA GLN A 18 2.95 8.56 -21.95
C GLN A 18 3.46 8.07 -20.58
N GLN A 19 4.75 8.28 -20.26
CA GLN A 19 5.28 8.03 -18.91
C GLN A 19 4.72 8.97 -17.84
N ARG A 20 4.38 10.22 -18.19
CA ARG A 20 3.77 11.18 -17.24
C ARG A 20 2.28 10.93 -16.98
N LEU A 21 1.58 10.27 -17.90
CA LEU A 21 0.14 9.97 -17.79
C LEU A 21 -0.15 8.65 -17.05
N SER A 22 0.86 7.82 -16.78
CA SER A 22 0.74 6.60 -15.97
C SER A 22 1.03 6.81 -14.47
N LEU A 23 1.30 8.04 -14.03
CA LEU A 23 1.37 8.40 -12.60
C LEU A 23 -0.03 8.43 -11.94
N GLY A 24 -0.95 7.59 -12.43
CA GLY A 24 -2.25 7.37 -11.83
C GLY A 24 -2.06 6.54 -10.59
N ARG A 25 -2.09 7.19 -9.42
CA ARG A 25 -2.16 6.58 -8.08
C ARG A 25 -1.30 5.31 -7.99
N LEU A 26 0.01 5.46 -7.76
CA LEU A 26 0.84 4.36 -7.25
C LEU A 26 0.01 3.66 -6.18
N LYS A 27 -0.41 2.41 -6.46
CA LYS A 27 -1.39 1.72 -5.61
C LYS A 27 -0.77 1.61 -4.23
N ALA A 28 -1.56 1.69 -3.15
CA ALA A 28 -1.02 1.50 -1.79
C ALA A 28 -0.20 0.20 -1.68
N ASP A 29 -0.60 -0.81 -2.46
CA ASP A 29 0.07 -2.10 -2.63
C ASP A 29 1.53 -1.98 -3.12
N GLU A 30 1.85 -0.97 -3.92
CA GLU A 30 3.18 -0.77 -4.50
C GLU A 30 4.21 -0.35 -3.45
N PHE A 31 3.79 0.43 -2.43
CA PHE A 31 4.67 0.79 -1.32
C PHE A 31 5.04 -0.45 -0.49
N GLY A 32 4.04 -1.25 -0.12
CA GLY A 32 4.29 -2.50 0.63
C GLY A 32 5.21 -3.44 -0.13
N ARG A 33 4.96 -3.60 -1.44
CA ARG A 33 5.80 -4.42 -2.31
C ARG A 33 7.23 -3.88 -2.45
N ALA A 34 7.41 -2.56 -2.54
CA ALA A 34 8.73 -1.94 -2.57
C ALA A 34 9.51 -2.17 -1.27
N VAL A 35 8.84 -2.07 -0.11
CA VAL A 35 9.45 -2.39 1.20
C VAL A 35 9.84 -3.87 1.27
N SER A 36 8.97 -4.77 0.82
CA SER A 36 9.31 -6.21 0.75
C SER A 36 10.51 -6.47 -0.17
N LYS A 37 10.60 -5.80 -1.32
CA LYS A 37 11.74 -5.92 -2.25
C LYS A 37 13.05 -5.45 -1.60
N ILE A 38 13.02 -4.37 -0.81
CA ILE A 38 14.18 -3.91 -0.04
C ILE A 38 14.58 -4.97 0.98
N ALA A 39 13.64 -5.53 1.73
CA ALA A 39 13.93 -6.58 2.71
C ALA A 39 14.58 -7.81 2.08
N VAL A 40 14.07 -8.28 0.93
CA VAL A 40 14.68 -9.40 0.19
C VAL A 40 16.10 -9.04 -0.28
N ALA A 41 16.32 -7.84 -0.79
CA ALA A 41 17.64 -7.40 -1.22
C ALA A 41 18.65 -7.37 -0.05
N GLN A 42 18.22 -6.91 1.13
CA GLN A 42 19.04 -6.91 2.34
C GLN A 42 19.39 -8.33 2.79
N ILE A 43 18.45 -9.28 2.72
CA ILE A 43 18.72 -10.69 3.01
C ILE A 43 19.71 -11.28 1.99
N CYS A 44 19.58 -10.95 0.70
CA CYS A 44 20.55 -11.42 -0.30
C CYS A 44 21.96 -10.85 -0.03
N GLU A 45 22.06 -9.58 0.35
CA GLU A 45 23.32 -8.95 0.72
C GLU A 45 23.94 -9.62 1.95
N SER A 46 23.13 -9.96 2.97
CA SER A 46 23.60 -10.64 4.19
C SER A 46 24.19 -12.03 3.94
N VAL A 47 23.61 -12.75 2.98
CA VAL A 47 24.11 -14.06 2.54
C VAL A 47 25.40 -13.93 1.70
N GLY A 48 25.77 -12.71 1.27
CA GLY A 48 26.99 -12.40 0.55
C GLY A 48 26.83 -12.18 -0.96
N PHE A 49 25.60 -12.04 -1.47
CA PHE A 49 25.38 -11.73 -2.88
C PHE A 49 25.74 -10.27 -3.18
N GLN A 50 26.63 -10.07 -4.16
CA GLN A 50 27.07 -8.73 -4.60
C GLN A 50 26.22 -8.14 -5.73
N GLY A 51 25.24 -8.89 -6.23
CA GLY A 51 24.36 -8.47 -7.30
C GLY A 51 23.25 -9.47 -7.56
N PHE A 52 22.18 -9.00 -8.19
CA PHE A 52 20.99 -9.79 -8.51
C PHE A 52 20.50 -9.48 -9.92
N LYS A 53 19.79 -10.44 -10.52
CA LYS A 53 18.95 -10.17 -11.69
C LYS A 53 17.63 -9.58 -11.19
N GLU A 54 17.15 -8.52 -11.83
CA GLU A 54 15.91 -7.86 -11.43
C GLU A 54 14.73 -8.84 -11.38
N SER A 55 14.55 -9.67 -12.42
CA SER A 55 13.48 -10.67 -12.46
C SER A 55 13.54 -11.70 -11.33
N ALA A 56 14.74 -12.06 -10.86
CA ALA A 56 14.90 -13.00 -9.75
C ALA A 56 14.54 -12.33 -8.42
N LEU A 57 14.96 -11.08 -8.21
CA LEU A 57 14.61 -10.32 -7.00
C LEU A 57 13.11 -10.07 -6.92
N GLU A 58 12.47 -9.77 -8.06
CA GLU A 58 11.01 -9.65 -8.16
C GLU A 58 10.30 -10.95 -7.80
N ALA A 59 10.75 -12.09 -8.34
CA ALA A 59 10.17 -13.39 -8.03
C ALA A 59 10.33 -13.76 -6.54
N LEU A 60 11.49 -13.51 -5.94
CA LEU A 60 11.71 -13.73 -4.50
C LEU A 60 10.83 -12.81 -3.64
N THR A 61 10.59 -11.57 -4.09
CA THR A 61 9.68 -10.64 -3.42
C THR A 61 8.24 -11.18 -3.44
N ASP A 62 7.78 -11.67 -4.58
CA ASP A 62 6.44 -12.25 -4.70
C ASP A 62 6.30 -13.53 -3.85
N ILE A 63 7.34 -14.38 -3.82
CA ILE A 63 7.37 -15.59 -2.97
C ILE A 63 7.30 -15.20 -1.49
N LEU A 64 8.08 -14.20 -1.05
CA LEU A 64 8.05 -13.72 0.34
C LEU A 64 6.65 -13.22 0.73
N VAL A 65 6.02 -12.41 -0.12
CA VAL A 65 4.69 -11.87 0.13
C VAL A 65 3.64 -13.00 0.19
N CYS A 66 3.71 -13.96 -0.73
CA CYS A 66 2.83 -15.14 -0.71
C CYS A 66 3.02 -15.96 0.56
N TYR A 67 4.26 -16.24 0.96
CA TYR A 67 4.57 -16.98 2.18
C TYR A 67 3.99 -16.32 3.43
N LEU A 68 4.16 -15.00 3.58
CA LEU A 68 3.60 -14.25 4.71
C LEU A 68 2.05 -14.25 4.70
N CYS A 69 1.43 -14.14 3.52
CA CYS A 69 -0.02 -14.24 3.38
C CYS A 69 -0.54 -15.63 3.76
N ASP A 70 0.15 -16.69 3.34
CA ASP A 70 -0.22 -18.08 3.65
C ASP A 70 -0.07 -18.37 5.14
N LEU A 71 1.04 -17.94 5.74
CA LEU A 71 1.25 -18.05 7.19
C LEU A 71 0.16 -17.33 7.98
N GLY A 72 -0.18 -16.09 7.60
CA GLY A 72 -1.23 -15.32 8.25
C GLY A 72 -2.62 -15.93 8.10
N ARG A 73 -2.93 -16.48 6.91
CA ARG A 73 -4.18 -17.22 6.66
C ARG A 73 -4.30 -18.47 7.52
N ASN A 74 -3.23 -19.26 7.61
CA ASN A 74 -3.20 -20.48 8.43
C ASN A 74 -3.32 -20.14 9.92
N ALA A 75 -2.59 -19.13 10.41
CA ALA A 75 -2.71 -18.70 11.80
C ALA A 75 -4.13 -18.21 12.13
N SER A 76 -4.76 -17.45 11.24
CA SER A 76 -6.16 -17.01 11.40
C SER A 76 -7.14 -18.18 11.38
N PHE A 77 -6.93 -19.16 10.51
CA PHE A 77 -7.72 -20.38 10.47
C PHE A 77 -7.68 -21.12 11.81
N HIS A 78 -6.50 -21.26 12.44
CA HIS A 78 -6.35 -21.89 13.76
C HIS A 78 -7.01 -21.09 14.88
N ALA A 79 -6.90 -19.76 14.86
CA ALA A 79 -7.60 -18.90 15.80
C ALA A 79 -9.13 -19.07 15.69
N ASN A 80 -9.65 -19.10 14.45
CA ASN A 80 -11.08 -19.30 14.16
C ASN A 80 -11.56 -20.68 14.61
N LEU A 81 -10.75 -21.73 14.40
CA LEU A 81 -11.05 -23.09 14.88
C LEU A 81 -11.18 -23.15 16.41
N ALA A 82 -10.40 -22.33 17.11
CA ALA A 82 -10.49 -22.15 18.56
C ALA A 82 -11.60 -21.17 19.01
N GLY A 83 -12.44 -20.69 18.08
CA GLY A 83 -13.53 -19.75 18.37
C GLY A 83 -13.08 -18.32 18.68
N ARG A 84 -11.83 -17.96 18.35
CA ARG A 84 -11.25 -16.62 18.56
C ARG A 84 -11.12 -15.88 17.23
N THR A 85 -11.17 -14.55 17.28
CA THR A 85 -10.88 -13.69 16.13
C THR A 85 -9.44 -13.19 16.12
N GLU A 86 -8.79 -13.14 17.28
CA GLU A 86 -7.41 -12.70 17.42
C GLU A 86 -6.46 -13.90 17.46
N CYS A 87 -5.43 -13.85 16.61
CA CYS A 87 -4.33 -14.82 16.61
C CYS A 87 -3.42 -14.58 17.82
N ASN A 88 -2.95 -15.67 18.44
CA ASN A 88 -1.92 -15.66 19.46
C ASN A 88 -0.66 -16.40 18.98
N LEU A 89 0.35 -16.47 19.85
CA LEU A 89 1.61 -17.16 19.56
C LEU A 89 1.41 -18.62 19.11
N PHE A 90 0.49 -19.36 19.76
CA PHE A 90 0.28 -20.78 19.48
C PHE A 90 -0.30 -21.02 18.08
N ASP A 91 -1.18 -20.12 17.62
CA ASP A 91 -1.74 -20.20 16.27
C ASP A 91 -0.66 -19.99 15.20
N ILE A 92 0.27 -19.06 15.45
CA ILE A 92 1.40 -18.78 14.56
C ILE A 92 2.40 -19.95 14.57
N THR A 93 2.75 -20.47 15.75
CA THR A 93 3.64 -21.63 15.88
C THR A 93 3.07 -22.83 15.13
N ARG A 94 1.76 -23.10 15.29
CA ARG A 94 1.09 -24.18 14.55
C ARG A 94 1.13 -23.95 13.04
N ALA A 95 0.87 -22.73 12.59
CA ALA A 95 0.91 -22.39 11.16
C ALA A 95 2.31 -22.55 10.55
N LEU A 96 3.37 -22.24 11.31
CA LEU A 96 4.76 -22.48 10.91
C LEU A 96 5.07 -23.98 10.79
N GLU A 97 4.69 -24.78 11.79
CA GLU A 97 4.88 -26.23 11.77
C GLU A 97 4.18 -26.90 10.57
N GLU A 98 2.98 -26.45 10.22
CA GLU A 98 2.23 -26.97 9.07
C GLU A 98 2.87 -26.62 7.72
N LEU A 99 3.43 -25.40 7.59
CA LEU A 99 4.17 -25.01 6.39
C LEU A 99 5.45 -25.82 6.22
N GLU A 100 6.16 -26.10 7.33
CA GLU A 100 7.43 -26.85 7.34
C GLU A 100 7.26 -28.37 7.28
N ALA A 101 6.09 -28.91 7.66
CA ALA A 101 5.79 -30.33 7.60
C ALA A 101 5.97 -30.92 6.18
N SER A 102 5.82 -30.09 5.15
CA SER A 102 6.05 -30.45 3.74
C SER A 102 7.53 -30.70 3.39
N HIS A 103 8.48 -30.21 4.19
CA HIS A 103 9.92 -30.28 3.94
C HIS A 103 10.64 -31.42 4.68
N GLY A 104 9.90 -32.28 5.39
CA GLY A 104 10.44 -33.56 5.90
C GLY A 104 11.46 -33.44 7.04
N PHE A 105 11.52 -32.31 7.76
CA PHE A 105 12.41 -32.18 8.91
C PHE A 105 11.87 -32.98 10.11
N PRO A 106 12.67 -33.89 10.72
CA PRO A 106 12.15 -34.91 11.65
C PRO A 106 11.84 -34.39 13.06
N SER A 107 11.98 -33.08 13.33
CA SER A 107 11.75 -32.56 14.68
C SER A 107 10.25 -32.35 14.99
N ALA A 108 9.37 -32.63 14.02
CA ALA A 108 7.92 -32.52 14.12
C ALA A 108 7.27 -33.90 14.27
N SER A 109 7.56 -34.63 15.34
CA SER A 109 6.67 -35.68 15.87
C SER A 109 7.27 -36.31 17.14
N ASP A 110 7.41 -35.55 18.22
CA ASP A 110 7.33 -36.18 19.54
C ASP A 110 5.98 -35.80 20.14
N ILE A 111 5.11 -36.81 20.22
CA ILE A 111 3.76 -36.73 20.79
C ILE A 111 3.93 -36.38 22.28
N GLY A 112 3.94 -35.08 22.61
CA GLY A 112 4.04 -34.64 24.00
C GLY A 112 4.79 -33.33 24.26
N HIS A 113 5.44 -32.71 23.27
CA HIS A 113 6.10 -31.42 23.51
C HIS A 113 5.13 -30.23 23.39
N CYS A 114 5.26 -29.29 24.34
CA CYS A 114 4.61 -27.98 24.30
C CYS A 114 5.05 -27.23 23.03
N LEU A 115 4.15 -26.47 22.40
CA LEU A 115 4.43 -25.67 21.18
C LEU A 115 5.64 -24.73 21.35
N VAL A 116 5.93 -24.29 22.57
CA VAL A 116 7.13 -23.48 22.90
C VAL A 116 8.44 -24.26 22.69
N GLY A 117 8.40 -25.58 22.82
CA GLY A 117 9.50 -26.50 22.54
C GLY A 117 9.56 -27.01 21.10
N SER A 118 8.75 -26.44 20.19
CA SER A 118 8.73 -26.80 18.77
C SER A 118 10.12 -26.68 18.14
N GLY A 119 10.43 -27.60 17.23
CA GLY A 119 11.69 -27.59 16.47
C GLY A 119 11.88 -26.29 15.70
N THR A 120 10.83 -25.82 15.05
CA THR A 120 10.80 -24.57 14.28
C THR A 120 11.12 -23.36 15.15
N VAL A 121 10.48 -23.24 16.31
CA VAL A 121 10.73 -22.13 17.24
C VAL A 121 12.17 -22.14 17.75
N ARG A 122 12.71 -23.32 18.06
CA ARG A 122 14.11 -23.47 18.48
C ARG A 122 15.09 -23.08 17.37
N GLU A 123 14.76 -23.40 16.12
CA GLU A 123 15.57 -22.98 14.98
C GLU A 123 15.54 -21.47 14.77
N ILE A 124 14.37 -20.83 14.90
CA ILE A 124 14.24 -19.37 14.85
C ILE A 124 15.08 -18.73 15.95
N ILE A 125 15.00 -19.23 17.20
CA ILE A 125 15.82 -18.73 18.31
C ILE A 125 17.30 -18.84 17.97
N ARG A 126 17.75 -20.00 17.48
CA ARG A 126 19.13 -20.22 17.09
C ARG A 126 19.58 -19.25 15.99
N PHE A 127 18.74 -19.01 14.99
CA PHE A 127 19.02 -18.07 13.90
C PHE A 127 19.17 -16.64 14.41
N VAL A 128 18.25 -16.19 15.27
CA VAL A 128 18.30 -14.86 15.89
C VAL A 128 19.52 -14.69 16.78
N ASP A 129 19.94 -15.75 17.48
CA ASP A 129 21.14 -15.72 18.33
C ASP A 129 22.45 -15.76 17.53
N SER A 130 22.43 -16.27 16.29
CA SER A 130 23.63 -16.43 15.46
C SER A 130 23.88 -15.30 14.47
N GLU A 131 22.81 -14.68 13.95
CA GLU A 131 22.90 -13.67 12.89
C GLU A 131 22.75 -12.25 13.44
N GLU A 132 23.47 -11.29 12.84
CA GLU A 132 23.32 -9.87 13.17
C GLU A 132 22.04 -9.30 12.54
N GLU A 133 21.27 -8.51 13.30
CA GLU A 133 20.07 -7.86 12.77
C GLU A 133 20.42 -6.82 11.70
N ILE A 134 19.71 -6.85 10.57
CA ILE A 134 19.89 -5.90 9.46
C ILE A 134 18.72 -4.93 9.44
N PRO A 135 18.84 -3.74 10.05
CA PRO A 135 17.76 -2.78 10.07
C PRO A 135 17.53 -2.14 8.70
N PHE A 136 16.32 -1.65 8.47
CA PHE A 136 16.07 -0.72 7.38
C PHE A 136 16.86 0.58 7.61
N ALA A 137 17.47 1.11 6.55
CA ALA A 137 18.23 2.37 6.62
C ALA A 137 17.38 3.55 7.11
N GLN A 138 16.07 3.51 6.89
CA GLN A 138 15.10 4.46 7.44
C GLN A 138 13.90 3.69 8.01
N PRO A 139 13.29 4.17 9.11
CA PRO A 139 12.12 3.52 9.67
C PRO A 139 10.97 3.55 8.67
N VAL A 140 10.31 2.40 8.48
CA VAL A 140 9.15 2.30 7.60
C VAL A 140 7.99 3.13 8.17
N PRO A 141 7.45 4.12 7.44
CA PRO A 141 6.37 4.96 7.94
C PRO A 141 5.10 4.14 8.19
N LYS A 142 4.44 4.39 9.33
CA LYS A 142 3.15 3.78 9.65
C LYS A 142 2.04 4.42 8.81
N PHE A 143 1.28 3.59 8.11
CA PHE A 143 0.13 4.04 7.34
C PHE A 143 -1.13 4.16 8.22
N PRO A 144 -2.02 5.15 8.00
CA PRO A 144 -1.91 6.24 7.03
C PRO A 144 -0.89 7.31 7.43
N ILE A 145 -0.06 7.76 6.48
CA ILE A 145 0.90 8.83 6.70
C ILE A 145 0.14 10.14 6.90
N VAL A 146 -0.01 10.56 8.15
CA VAL A 146 -0.66 11.82 8.49
C VAL A 146 0.32 12.97 8.27
N ARG A 147 0.27 13.59 7.08
CA ARG A 147 1.20 14.68 6.71
C ARG A 147 0.90 16.04 7.33
N ASN A 148 -0.23 16.18 8.03
CA ASN A 148 -0.65 17.27 8.94
C ASN A 148 -2.18 17.23 8.98
N ARG A 149 -2.78 16.67 10.03
CA ARG A 149 -4.23 16.75 10.23
C ARG A 149 -4.58 18.18 10.62
N LYS A 150 -5.08 18.97 9.66
CA LYS A 150 -5.86 20.16 10.03
C LYS A 150 -7.17 19.66 10.60
N LEU A 151 -7.32 19.73 11.92
CA LEU A 151 -8.60 19.43 12.55
C LEU A 151 -9.60 20.50 12.09
N ILE A 152 -10.76 20.05 11.62
CA ILE A 152 -11.87 20.95 11.32
C ILE A 152 -12.36 21.47 12.68
N PRO A 153 -12.37 22.80 12.91
CA PRO A 153 -12.85 23.35 14.17
C PRO A 153 -14.33 23.01 14.36
N SER A 154 -14.75 22.83 15.61
CA SER A 154 -16.15 22.54 15.93
C SER A 154 -17.05 23.75 15.67
N PHE A 155 -18.36 23.52 15.61
CA PHE A 155 -19.36 24.60 15.56
C PHE A 155 -19.14 25.64 16.68
N GLU A 156 -18.81 25.19 17.89
CA GLU A 156 -18.45 26.05 19.02
C GLU A 156 -17.20 26.91 18.74
N HIS A 157 -16.12 26.31 18.24
CA HIS A 157 -14.90 27.04 17.90
C HIS A 157 -15.08 28.02 16.74
N MET A 158 -15.99 27.73 15.82
CA MET A 158 -16.34 28.59 14.68
C MET A 158 -17.39 29.67 15.04
N ASN A 159 -17.97 29.61 16.24
CA ASN A 159 -19.15 30.41 16.62
C ASN A 159 -20.34 30.25 15.64
N GLU A 160 -20.46 29.06 15.03
CA GLU A 160 -21.54 28.71 14.11
C GLU A 160 -22.61 27.90 14.84
N LYS A 161 -23.88 28.10 14.48
CA LYS A 161 -24.96 27.28 14.99
C LYS A 161 -25.13 26.05 14.10
N PRO A 162 -25.15 24.84 14.66
CA PRO A 162 -25.41 23.66 13.87
C PRO A 162 -26.81 23.75 13.23
N PRO A 163 -27.01 23.24 12.01
CA PRO A 163 -28.27 23.38 11.28
C PRO A 163 -29.44 22.60 11.90
N GLY A 164 -29.17 21.66 12.80
CA GLY A 164 -30.18 20.84 13.48
C GLY A 164 -29.98 20.81 14.99
N LYS A 165 -31.07 20.81 15.76
CA LYS A 165 -31.05 20.73 17.24
C LYS A 165 -30.47 19.42 17.79
N HIS A 166 -30.43 18.37 16.96
CA HIS A 166 -29.86 17.06 17.31
C HIS A 166 -28.34 17.00 17.10
N ILE A 167 -27.73 18.03 16.50
CA ILE A 167 -26.30 18.07 16.21
C ILE A 167 -25.62 18.84 17.36
N PRO A 168 -24.71 18.20 18.11
CA PRO A 168 -24.01 18.86 19.20
C PRO A 168 -23.01 19.92 18.71
N THR A 169 -22.81 20.98 19.51
CA THR A 169 -21.92 22.11 19.18
C THR A 169 -20.43 21.75 19.22
N TRP A 170 -20.06 20.67 19.89
CA TRP A 170 -18.68 20.17 19.96
C TRP A 170 -18.27 19.36 18.72
N LEU A 171 -19.21 19.02 17.82
CA LEU A 171 -18.91 18.30 16.58
C LEU A 171 -18.19 19.22 15.58
N PRO A 172 -17.28 18.71 14.73
CA PRO A 172 -16.72 19.46 13.60
C PRO A 172 -17.79 20.18 12.79
N ALA A 173 -17.55 21.45 12.47
CA ALA A 173 -18.45 22.23 11.64
C ALA A 173 -18.53 21.63 10.22
N PHE A 174 -19.68 21.80 9.58
CA PHE A 174 -19.88 21.33 8.21
C PHE A 174 -19.06 22.16 7.22
N PRO A 175 -18.57 21.57 6.11
CA PRO A 175 -17.97 22.36 5.05
C PRO A 175 -18.98 23.36 4.51
N ASP A 176 -18.50 24.53 4.08
CA ASP A 176 -19.36 25.58 3.57
C ASP A 176 -20.20 25.08 2.36
N PRO A 177 -21.49 25.46 2.27
CA PRO A 177 -22.34 25.22 1.10
C PRO A 177 -21.67 25.40 -0.27
N HIS A 178 -20.82 26.41 -0.47
CA HIS A 178 -20.14 26.61 -1.77
C HIS A 178 -19.12 25.50 -2.10
N THR A 179 -18.75 24.66 -1.13
CA THR A 179 -17.82 23.54 -1.30
C THR A 179 -18.51 22.29 -1.88
N TYR A 180 -19.84 22.15 -1.71
CA TYR A 180 -20.57 20.96 -2.17
C TYR A 180 -21.84 21.26 -3.00
N ILE A 181 -22.34 22.50 -2.98
CA ILE A 181 -23.44 22.94 -3.83
C ILE A 181 -22.84 23.49 -5.13
N HIS A 182 -23.09 22.76 -6.22
CA HIS A 182 -22.75 23.25 -7.55
C HIS A 182 -23.61 24.48 -7.87
N THR A 183 -23.02 25.67 -7.79
CA THR A 183 -23.67 26.90 -8.22
C THR A 183 -23.52 26.99 -9.74
N PRO A 184 -24.60 26.87 -10.55
CA PRO A 184 -24.47 27.08 -11.98
C PRO A 184 -24.05 28.53 -12.22
N MET A 185 -22.81 28.73 -12.68
CA MET A 185 -22.38 30.04 -13.16
C MET A 185 -23.08 30.29 -14.49
N TRP A 186 -24.14 31.11 -14.46
CA TRP A 186 -24.82 31.58 -15.66
C TRP A 186 -23.87 32.55 -16.38
N ASN A 187 -22.96 32.03 -17.18
CA ASN A 187 -22.23 32.82 -18.16
C ASN A 187 -23.12 32.99 -19.39
N GLU A 188 -24.25 33.68 -19.26
CA GLU A 188 -24.93 34.22 -20.44
C GLU A 188 -24.01 35.30 -21.00
N ARG A 189 -23.15 34.93 -21.95
CA ARG A 189 -22.77 35.91 -22.95
C ARG A 189 -24.05 36.17 -23.71
N ALA A 190 -24.64 37.34 -23.51
CA ALA A 190 -25.71 37.82 -24.37
C ALA A 190 -25.22 37.63 -25.81
N SER A 191 -25.82 36.70 -26.55
CA SER A 191 -25.59 36.57 -27.97
C SER A 191 -25.94 37.93 -28.58
N ASP A 192 -24.94 38.57 -29.17
CA ASP A 192 -25.10 39.87 -29.82
C ASP A 192 -26.18 39.73 -30.91
N PRO A 193 -27.30 40.48 -30.83
CA PRO A 193 -28.40 40.40 -31.81
C PRO A 193 -28.00 40.83 -33.24
N CYS A 194 -26.76 41.27 -33.46
CA CYS A 194 -26.30 41.70 -34.77
C CYS A 194 -25.72 40.58 -35.67
N ALA A 195 -25.53 39.35 -35.17
CA ALA A 195 -24.96 38.27 -35.98
C ALA A 195 -25.98 37.51 -36.86
N ASP A 196 -27.28 37.54 -36.53
CA ASP A 196 -28.29 36.69 -37.21
C ASP A 196 -28.87 37.29 -38.51
N LYS A 197 -28.42 38.47 -38.94
CA LYS A 197 -28.94 39.10 -40.18
C LYS A 197 -28.15 38.77 -41.46
N ILE A 198 -27.09 37.96 -41.40
CA ILE A 198 -26.25 37.67 -42.57
C ILE A 198 -26.56 36.30 -43.22
N GLU A 199 -27.28 35.39 -42.55
CA GLU A 199 -27.57 34.06 -43.12
C GLU A 199 -28.92 33.90 -43.84
N GLN A 200 -29.80 34.92 -43.85
CA GLN A 200 -31.06 34.86 -44.61
C GLN A 200 -31.03 35.55 -45.99
N ALA A 201 -29.84 35.90 -46.49
CA ALA A 201 -29.64 36.39 -47.85
C ALA A 201 -28.68 35.46 -48.62
N ARG A 202 -29.15 34.25 -48.95
CA ARG A 202 -28.57 33.43 -50.01
C ARG A 202 -29.65 32.64 -50.73
#